data_AF-A0A1M5E9D7-F1
#
_entry.id   AF-A0A1M5E9D7-F1
#
_cell.length_a   1.000
_cell.length_b   1.000
_cell.length_c   1.000
_cell.angle_alpha   90.00
_cell.angle_beta   90.00
_cell.angle_gamma   90.00
#
_symmetry.space_group_name_H-M   'P 1'
#
loop_
_entity.id
_entity.type
_entity.pdbx_description
1 polymer ?
#
loop_
_entity_poly.entity_id
_entity_poly.type
_entity_poly.pdbx_seq_one_letter_code
_entity_poly.pdbx_strand_id
1 'polypeptide(L)'
;MDKQQMEQIITFLKARRTANRKDIGKQIGEGQYSDKLKSHLNYLEKGNYISKRSEDVYEITPRGDRFVSFDEENEIKNLQIENIRLQNKLLKNKLIYAIIGGIIGFVLANWKDILIMLQVINK
;
A
#
# COMPACT_ATOMS: atom_id res chain seq x y z
N MET A 1 -1.15 3.05 23.85
CA MET A 1 -1.34 4.11 22.84
C MET A 1 -1.87 3.45 21.59
N ASP A 2 -2.88 4.03 20.96
CA ASP A 2 -3.43 3.51 19.71
C ASP A 2 -2.46 3.78 18.54
N LYS A 3 -2.35 2.83 17.60
CA LYS A 3 -1.42 2.91 16.46
C LYS A 3 -1.75 4.13 15.58
N GLN A 4 -3.04 4.39 15.36
CA GLN A 4 -3.49 5.50 14.54
C GLN A 4 -3.07 6.86 15.13
N GLN A 5 -3.14 7.00 16.46
CA GLN A 5 -2.69 8.21 17.16
C GLN A 5 -1.15 8.36 17.10
N MET A 6 -0.41 7.25 17.18
CA MET A 6 1.05 7.24 16.99
C MET A 6 1.45 7.80 15.63
N GLU A 7 0.84 7.27 14.57
CA GLU A 7 1.09 7.66 13.19
C GLU A 7 0.75 9.14 12.97
N GLN A 8 -0.38 9.63 13.50
CA GLN A 8 -0.75 11.04 13.38
C GLN A 8 0.26 11.99 14.02
N ILE A 9 0.74 11.69 15.24
CA ILE A 9 1.75 12.53 15.93
C ILE A 9 3.06 12.54 15.14
N ILE A 10 3.53 11.36 14.70
CA ILE A 10 4.79 11.23 13.98
C ILE A 10 4.71 11.92 12.62
N THR A 11 3.64 11.72 11.85
CA THR A 11 3.43 12.39 10.55
C THR A 11 3.37 13.90 10.70
N PHE A 12 2.70 14.40 11.74
CA PHE A 12 2.66 15.83 12.04
C PHE A 12 4.04 16.41 12.37
N LEU A 13 4.81 15.72 13.21
CA LEU A 13 6.17 16.13 13.57
C LEU A 13 7.15 15.96 12.40
N LYS A 14 6.92 15.01 11.50
CA LYS A 14 7.70 14.84 10.27
C LYS A 14 7.57 16.05 9.34
N ALA A 15 6.34 16.54 9.17
CA ALA A 15 6.07 17.71 8.34
C ALA A 15 6.65 19.02 8.93
N ARG A 16 6.59 19.18 10.26
CA ARG A 16 7.04 20.42 10.93
C ARG A 16 8.46 20.39 11.48
N ARG A 17 9.08 19.21 11.53
CA ARG A 17 10.34 18.87 12.26
C ARG A 17 10.26 19.07 13.77
N THR A 18 9.61 20.12 14.24
CA THR A 18 9.40 20.46 15.65
C THR A 18 7.97 20.98 15.85
N ALA A 19 7.33 20.65 16.98
CA ALA A 19 6.04 21.22 17.33
C ALA A 19 5.84 21.29 18.85
N ASN A 20 4.96 22.20 19.29
CA ASN A 20 4.58 22.27 20.69
C ASN A 20 3.50 21.22 21.05
N ARG A 21 3.38 20.89 22.34
CA ARG A 21 2.39 19.94 22.86
C ARG A 21 0.96 20.34 22.51
N LYS A 22 0.66 21.64 22.55
CA LYS A 22 -0.66 22.19 22.25
C LYS A 22 -1.11 21.92 20.82
N ASP A 23 -0.22 22.11 19.86
CA ASP A 23 -0.48 21.90 18.43
C ASP A 23 -0.58 20.41 18.13
N ILE A 24 0.26 19.58 18.76
CA ILE A 24 0.14 18.12 18.67
C ILE A 24 -1.21 17.65 19.20
N GLY A 25 -1.64 18.15 20.37
CA GLY A 25 -2.94 17.83 20.95
C GLY A 25 -4.11 18.18 20.01
N LYS A 26 -4.08 19.40 19.44
CA LYS A 26 -5.08 19.81 18.43
C LYS A 26 -5.12 18.87 17.23
N GLN A 27 -3.96 18.43 16.75
CA GLN A 27 -3.86 17.58 15.56
C GLN A 27 -4.51 16.21 15.78
N ILE A 28 -4.37 15.63 16.97
CA ILE A 28 -4.88 14.30 17.29
C ILE A 28 -6.26 14.32 17.98
N GLY A 29 -6.89 15.49 18.06
CA GLY A 29 -8.17 15.67 18.74
C GLY A 29 -8.11 15.46 20.26
N GLU A 30 -6.92 15.56 20.86
CA GLU A 30 -6.75 15.44 22.31
C GLU A 30 -6.64 16.83 22.96
N GLY A 31 -7.22 16.97 24.15
CA GLY A 31 -7.11 18.20 24.93
C GLY A 31 -5.65 18.59 25.13
N GLN A 32 -5.35 19.88 25.00
CA GLN A 32 -4.01 20.48 24.99
C GLN A 32 -3.13 20.04 26.19
N TYR A 33 -3.76 19.69 27.31
CA TYR A 33 -3.12 19.27 28.55
C TYR A 33 -3.58 17.90 29.05
N SER A 34 -4.22 17.09 28.20
CA SER A 34 -4.71 15.79 28.65
C SER A 34 -3.55 14.89 29.12
N ASP A 35 -3.78 14.14 30.20
CA ASP A 35 -2.85 13.12 30.68
C ASP A 35 -2.62 12.03 29.64
N LYS A 36 -3.63 11.79 28.80
CA LYS A 36 -3.56 10.89 27.65
C LYS A 36 -2.49 11.33 26.64
N LEU A 37 -2.51 12.60 26.22
CA LEU A 37 -1.49 13.16 25.33
C LEU A 37 -0.10 13.09 25.96
N LYS A 38 0.01 13.36 27.27
CA LYS A 38 1.29 13.27 27.99
C LYS A 38 1.84 11.84 27.97
N SER A 39 0.98 10.86 28.20
CA SER A 39 1.33 9.43 28.13
C SER A 39 1.78 9.03 26.73
N HIS A 40 1.10 9.52 25.69
CA HIS A 40 1.46 9.27 24.29
C HIS A 40 2.83 9.83 23.94
N LEU A 41 3.10 11.09 24.29
CA LEU A 41 4.39 11.72 24.05
C LEU A 41 5.51 11.01 24.81
N ASN A 42 5.27 10.61 26.07
CA ASN A 42 6.25 9.86 26.86
C ASN A 42 6.53 8.48 26.26
N TYR A 43 5.52 7.80 25.72
CA TYR A 43 5.71 6.53 25.01
C TYR A 43 6.58 6.71 23.76
N LEU A 44 6.30 7.74 22.96
CA LEU A 44 7.08 8.08 21.76
C LEU A 44 8.53 8.46 22.09
N GLU A 45 8.73 9.20 23.18
CA GLU A 45 10.04 9.61 23.68
C GLU A 45 10.85 8.41 24.16
N LYS A 46 10.26 7.53 24.98
CA LYS A 46 10.87 6.26 25.40
C LYS A 46 11.21 5.35 24.22
N GLY A 47 10.36 5.35 23.18
CA GLY A 47 10.59 4.63 21.94
C GLY A 47 11.63 5.27 21.01
N ASN A 48 12.20 6.42 21.40
CA ASN A 48 13.13 7.22 20.61
C ASN A 48 12.57 7.62 19.24
N TYR A 49 11.25 7.82 19.12
CA TYR A 49 10.62 8.33 17.90
C TYR A 49 10.60 9.86 17.87
N ILE A 50 10.54 10.48 19.05
CA ILE A 50 10.59 11.93 19.25
C ILE A 50 11.57 12.25 20.39
N SER A 51 12.13 13.45 20.41
CA SER A 51 12.91 13.98 21.52
C SER A 51 12.30 15.27 22.04
N LYS A 52 12.48 15.52 23.35
CA LYS A 52 12.00 16.74 24.00
C LYS A 52 13.09 17.82 23.91
N ARG A 53 12.80 18.91 23.20
CA ARG A 53 13.71 20.06 23.07
C ARG A 53 13.54 21.06 24.23
N SER A 54 12.30 21.26 24.67
CA SER A 54 11.95 22.09 25.83
C SER A 54 10.68 21.56 26.49
N GLU A 55 10.21 22.20 27.57
CA GLU A 55 9.12 21.69 28.40
C GLU A 55 7.86 21.26 27.63
N ASP A 56 7.52 21.97 26.55
CA ASP A 56 6.38 21.68 25.70
C ASP A 56 6.75 21.50 24.22
N VAL A 57 8.04 21.46 23.85
CA VAL A 57 8.45 21.36 22.43
C VAL A 57 9.10 20.01 22.16
N TYR A 58 8.58 19.33 21.15
CA TYR A 58 9.04 18.03 20.69
C TYR A 58 9.57 18.11 19.27
N GLU A 59 10.60 17.33 18.98
CA GLU A 59 11.19 17.20 17.65
C GLU A 59 11.23 15.74 17.22
N ILE A 60 11.15 15.50 15.92
CA ILE A 60 11.22 14.15 15.37
C ILE A 60 12.66 13.65 15.34
N THR A 61 12.89 12.40 15.76
CA THR A 61 14.21 11.77 15.67
C THR A 61 14.40 11.09 14.31
N PRO A 62 15.63 10.71 13.93
CA PRO A 62 15.86 9.91 12.73
C PRO A 62 15.09 8.57 12.72
N ARG A 63 14.81 8.00 13.91
CA ARG A 63 13.99 6.78 14.03
C ARG A 63 12.51 7.08 13.80
N GLY A 64 12.00 8.18 14.35
CA GLY A 64 10.64 8.67 14.06
C GLY A 64 10.42 8.94 12.58
N ASP A 65 11.41 9.54 11.92
CA ASP A 65 11.32 9.88 10.49
C ASP A 65 11.14 8.65 9.59
N ARG A 66 11.72 7.51 10.01
CA ARG A 66 11.62 6.21 9.35
C ARG A 66 10.35 5.40 9.68
N PHE A 67 9.61 5.79 10.72
CA PHE A 67 8.44 5.03 11.17
C PHE A 67 7.32 5.04 10.12
N VAL A 68 7.06 6.20 9.50
CA VAL A 68 6.00 6.33 8.48
C VAL A 68 6.43 5.72 7.15
N SER A 69 7.72 5.77 6.80
CA SER A 69 8.21 5.21 5.53
C SER A 69 8.09 3.69 5.47
N PHE A 70 8.14 2.98 6.61
CA PHE A 70 8.13 1.52 6.58
C PHE A 70 6.76 0.94 6.20
N ASP A 71 5.67 1.52 6.71
CA ASP A 71 4.32 1.02 6.44
C ASP A 71 3.80 1.45 5.06
N GLU A 72 4.01 2.71 4.66
CA GLU A 72 3.65 3.17 3.31
C GLU A 72 4.43 2.39 2.23
N GLU A 73 5.72 2.13 2.45
CA GLU A 73 6.54 1.40 1.48
C GLU A 73 6.14 -0.08 1.39
N ASN A 74 5.73 -0.70 2.50
CA ASN A 74 5.20 -2.06 2.50
C ASN A 74 3.83 -2.14 1.82
N GLU A 75 2.94 -1.17 2.05
CA GLU A 75 1.65 -1.11 1.39
C GLU A 75 1.81 -0.88 -0.12
N ILE A 76 2.70 0.03 -0.52
CA ILE A 76 3.05 0.24 -1.94
C ILE A 76 3.63 -1.03 -2.57
N LYS A 77 4.57 -1.72 -1.90
CA LYS A 77 5.13 -2.98 -2.40
C LYS A 77 4.07 -4.07 -2.55
N ASN A 78 3.16 -4.19 -1.58
CA ASN A 78 2.07 -5.15 -1.65
C ASN A 78 1.11 -4.84 -2.81
N LEU A 79 0.72 -3.58 -2.96
CA LEU A 79 -0.11 -3.11 -4.08
C LEU A 79 0.58 -3.32 -5.43
N GLN A 80 1.89 -3.10 -5.52
CA GLN A 80 2.68 -3.39 -6.73
C GLN A 80 2.72 -4.88 -7.06
N ILE A 81 2.94 -5.74 -6.07
CA ILE A 81 2.92 -7.21 -6.25
C ILE A 81 1.55 -7.67 -6.72
N GLU A 82 0.47 -7.14 -6.12
CA GLU A 82 -0.90 -7.47 -6.52
C GLU A 82 -1.19 -6.99 -7.94
N ASN A 83 -0.77 -5.78 -8.30
CA ASN A 83 -0.94 -5.24 -9.65
C ASN A 83 -0.20 -6.11 -10.70
N ILE A 84 1.04 -6.51 -10.43
CA ILE A 84 1.81 -7.44 -11.29
C ILE A 84 1.09 -8.78 -11.42
N ARG A 85 0.55 -9.34 -10.32
CA ARG A 85 -0.22 -10.59 -10.36
C ARG A 85 -1.48 -10.47 -11.22
N LEU A 86 -2.21 -9.36 -11.09
CA LEU A 86 -3.42 -9.09 -11.87
C LEU A 86 -3.10 -8.90 -13.36
N GLN A 87 -2.03 -8.15 -13.68
CA GLN A 87 -1.58 -8.00 -15.06
C GLN A 87 -1.19 -9.34 -15.68
N ASN A 88 -0.47 -10.20 -14.96
CA ASN A 88 -0.13 -11.54 -15.41
C ASN A 88 -1.37 -12.41 -15.65
N LYS A 89 -2.39 -12.30 -14.79
CA LYS A 89 -3.66 -13.03 -14.96
C LYS A 89 -4.41 -12.54 -16.20
N LEU A 90 -4.49 -11.23 -16.41
CA LEU A 90 -5.11 -10.64 -17.60
C LEU A 90 -4.37 -11.02 -18.88
N LEU A 91 -3.03 -11.02 -18.87
CA LEU A 91 -2.20 -11.39 -20.02
C LEU A 91 -2.42 -12.86 -20.40
N LYS A 92 -2.45 -13.77 -19.42
CA LYS A 92 -2.74 -15.19 -19.66
C LYS A 92 -4.12 -15.39 -20.29
N ASN A 93 -5.15 -14.72 -19.78
CA ASN A 93 -6.49 -14.84 -20.34
C ASN A 93 -6.55 -14.28 -21.77
N LYS A 94 -5.93 -13.12 -22.04
CA LYS A 94 -5.84 -12.57 -23.41
C LYS A 94 -5.16 -13.54 -24.37
N LEU A 95 -4.07 -14.18 -23.95
CA LEU A 95 -3.37 -15.17 -24.77
C LEU A 95 -4.26 -16.38 -25.08
N ILE A 96 -4.98 -16.89 -24.07
CA ILE A 96 -5.91 -18.02 -24.26
C ILE A 96 -7.02 -17.64 -25.25
N TYR A 97 -7.63 -16.46 -25.10
CA TYR A 97 -8.66 -16.01 -26.04
C TYR A 97 -8.13 -15.81 -27.46
N ALA A 98 -6.89 -15.33 -27.62
CA ALA A 98 -6.25 -15.20 -28.92
C ALA A 98 -6.02 -16.57 -29.59
N ILE A 99 -5.56 -17.56 -28.82
CA ILE A 99 -5.37 -18.94 -29.33
C ILE A 99 -6.72 -19.54 -29.74
N ILE A 100 -7.73 -19.46 -28.87
CA ILE A 100 -9.07 -19.99 -29.17
C ILE A 100 -9.67 -19.29 -30.40
N GLY A 101 -9.58 -17.95 -30.46
CA GLY A 101 -10.06 -17.18 -31.60
C GLY A 101 -9.35 -17.55 -32.91
N GLY A 102 -8.03 -17.78 -32.85
CA GLY A 102 -7.25 -18.26 -34.00
C GLY A 102 -7.69 -19.63 -34.48
N ILE A 103 -7.90 -20.59 -33.57
CA ILE A 103 -8.38 -21.94 -33.92
C ILE A 103 -9.78 -21.87 -34.54
N ILE A 104 -10.71 -21.14 -33.93
CA ILE A 104 -12.07 -20.98 -34.45
C ILE A 104 -12.04 -20.33 -35.84
N GLY A 105 -11.26 -19.27 -36.00
CA GLY A 105 -11.10 -18.59 -37.29
C GLY A 105 -10.54 -19.52 -38.37
N PHE A 106 -9.53 -20.32 -38.04
CA PHE A 106 -8.96 -21.30 -38.96
C PHE A 106 -9.97 -22.37 -39.39
N VAL A 107 -10.72 -22.92 -38.44
CA VAL A 107 -11.75 -23.94 -38.72
C VAL A 107 -12.85 -23.37 -39.61
N LEU A 108 -13.32 -22.14 -39.33
CA LEU A 108 -14.34 -21.48 -40.13
C LEU A 108 -13.84 -21.18 -41.55
N ALA A 109 -12.60 -20.72 -41.70
CA ALA A 109 -12.01 -20.41 -43.00
C ALA A 109 -11.84 -21.65 -43.89
N ASN A 110 -11.57 -22.82 -43.30
CA ASN A 110 -11.26 -24.06 -44.02
C ASN A 110 -12.33 -25.15 -43.83
N TRP A 111 -13.56 -24.78 -43.47
CA TRP A 111 -14.62 -25.73 -43.06
C TRP A 111 -14.90 -26.83 -44.11
N LYS A 112 -14.89 -26.48 -45.40
CA LYS A 112 -15.17 -27.43 -46.49
C LYS A 112 -14.05 -28.47 -46.63
N ASP A 113 -12.80 -28.04 -46.56
CA ASP A 113 -11.64 -28.92 -46.70
C ASP A 113 -11.51 -29.86 -45.51
N ILE A 114 -11.83 -29.38 -44.30
CA ILE A 114 -11.88 -30.20 -43.08
C ILE A 114 -12.93 -31.31 -43.21
N LEU A 115 -14.12 -31.00 -43.72
CA LEU A 115 -15.16 -32.01 -43.94
C LEU A 115 -14.74 -33.08 -44.93
N ILE A 116 -14.12 -32.68 -46.05
CA ILE A 116 -13.62 -33.61 -47.06
C ILE A 116 -12.55 -34.52 -46.46
N MET A 117 -11.61 -33.96 -45.70
CA MET A 117 -10.56 -34.73 -45.03
C MET A 117 -11.14 -35.74 -44.01
N LEU A 118 -12.14 -35.35 -43.22
CA LEU A 118 -12.82 -36.24 -42.28
C LEU A 118 -13.57 -37.40 -42.97
N GLN A 119 -14.18 -37.13 -44.13
CA GLN A 119 -14.85 -38.17 -44.93
C GLN A 119 -13.87 -39.18 -45.53
N VAL A 120 -12.66 -38.74 -45.89
CA VAL A 120 -11.59 -39.61 -46.40
C VAL A 120 -11.01 -40.50 -45.30
N ILE A 121 -10.88 -40.00 -44.08
CA ILE A 121 -10.33 -40.75 -42.94
C ILE A 121 -11.32 -41.79 -42.39
N ASN A 122 -12.63 -41.52 -42.45
CA ASN A 122 -13.69 -42.44 -42.00
C ASN A 122 -14.09 -43.51 -43.04
N LYS A 123 -13.34 -43.64 -44.14
CA LYS A 123 -13.49 -44.69 -45.16
C LYS A 123 -12.40 -45.75 -44.99
#